data_AF-A0A383D476-F1
#
_entry.id   AF-A0A383D476-F1
#
_cell.length_a   1.000
_cell.length_b   1.000
_cell.length_c   1.000
_cell.angle_alpha   90.00
_cell.angle_beta   90.00
_cell.angle_gamma   90.00
#
_symmetry.space_group_name_H-M   'P 1'
#
loop_
_entity.id
_entity.type
_entity.pdbx_description
1 polymer ?
#
loop_
_entity_poly.entity_id
_entity_poly.type
_entity_poly.pdbx_seq_one_letter_code
_entity_poly.pdbx_strand_id
1 'polypeptide(L)'
;IANIVGNKLNSDVLYMTATPNIKSSSKTYYDPSGSPSTPEWSSTNPVFYEVKVTFTDEDNRRHFFNSGGELRFSATLAGVDAAHAQSVDWQTMLSVIQTIKLSHSSTESSASLGTPGYGFNMLTDTYQLVYTKGGTGDYAGNQINIEAKLSGTTSIDIKIEFDDVHIADEGTWTTIDGGITYTGDWTGTDYVAGTLTVQVDELRPVDSPNGVTLSSPIYSHISEL
;
A
#
# COMPACT_ATOMS: atom_id res chain seq x y z
N ILE A 1 21.73 5.68 -27.93
CA ILE A 1 22.59 5.94 -26.75
C ILE A 1 21.89 5.33 -25.55
N ALA A 2 22.20 4.07 -25.26
CA ALA A 2 21.72 3.36 -24.08
C ALA A 2 22.80 3.51 -23.02
N ASN A 3 22.66 4.50 -22.16
CA ASN A 3 23.40 4.66 -20.92
C ASN A 3 22.49 5.42 -19.96
N ILE A 4 21.38 4.78 -19.57
CA ILE A 4 20.76 5.16 -18.31
C ILE A 4 21.79 4.75 -17.26
N VAL A 5 22.37 5.76 -16.61
CA VAL A 5 23.27 5.58 -15.49
C VAL A 5 22.43 4.93 -14.39
N GLY A 6 22.41 3.60 -14.34
CA GLY A 6 22.04 2.87 -13.14
C GLY A 6 22.85 3.46 -12.00
N ASN A 7 22.17 3.70 -10.87
CA ASN A 7 22.65 4.39 -9.69
C ASN A 7 24.19 4.35 -9.56
N LYS A 8 24.86 5.48 -9.81
CA LYS A 8 26.33 5.55 -9.95
C LYS A 8 27.07 5.31 -8.63
N LEU A 9 26.32 5.14 -7.54
CA LEU A 9 26.78 4.59 -6.29
C LEU A 9 26.01 3.27 -6.11
N ASN A 10 26.69 2.13 -6.29
CA ASN A 10 26.22 0.91 -5.64
C ASN A 10 26.30 1.22 -4.14
N SER A 11 25.18 1.60 -3.53
CA SER A 11 25.07 1.67 -2.08
C SER A 11 25.31 0.26 -1.58
N ASP A 12 26.52 -0.01 -1.11
CA ASP A 12 26.81 -1.28 -0.45
C ASP A 12 25.88 -1.37 0.77
N VAL A 13 25.07 -2.42 0.81
CA VAL A 13 24.08 -2.67 1.86
C VAL A 13 24.69 -2.68 3.25
N LEU A 14 26.00 -2.93 3.37
CA LEU A 14 26.75 -2.83 4.62
C LEU A 14 26.74 -1.41 5.23
N TYR A 15 26.52 -0.39 4.42
CA TYR A 15 26.53 1.02 4.82
C TYR A 15 25.13 1.67 4.80
N MET A 16 24.10 0.84 4.67
CA MET A 16 22.71 1.28 4.68
C MET A 16 22.03 0.77 5.95
N THR A 17 21.22 1.62 6.58
CA THR A 17 20.36 1.22 7.69
C THR A 17 18.91 1.20 7.21
N ALA A 18 18.26 0.06 7.39
CA ALA A 18 16.82 -0.06 7.25
C ALA A 18 16.18 0.21 8.60
N THR A 19 15.28 1.19 8.67
CA THR A 19 14.50 1.48 9.88
C THR A 19 13.05 1.08 9.61
N PRO A 20 12.58 -0.07 10.15
CA PRO A 20 11.21 -0.52 9.95
C PRO A 20 10.24 0.25 10.86
N ASN A 21 8.98 0.28 10.45
CA ASN A 21 7.83 0.79 11.19
C ASN A 21 8.07 2.21 11.76
N ILE A 22 8.60 3.12 10.94
CA ILE A 22 8.73 4.53 11.33
C ILE A 22 7.35 5.14 11.53
N LYS A 23 6.41 4.77 10.66
CA LYS A 23 4.99 5.04 10.82
C LYS A 23 4.15 3.84 10.40
N SER A 24 2.98 3.72 11.00
CA SER A 24 1.99 2.73 10.63
C SER A 24 0.59 3.20 10.97
N SER A 25 -0.37 2.60 10.29
CA SER A 25 -1.79 2.72 10.60
C SER A 25 -2.40 1.32 10.55
N SER A 26 -3.38 1.05 11.42
CA SER A 26 -4.03 -0.25 11.52
C SER A 26 -5.52 -0.09 11.80
N LYS A 27 -6.36 -0.88 11.12
CA LYS A 27 -7.81 -0.88 11.31
C LYS A 27 -8.41 -2.24 11.03
N THR A 28 -9.37 -2.63 11.84
CA THR A 28 -10.16 -3.85 11.65
C THR A 28 -11.44 -3.52 10.89
N TYR A 29 -11.64 -4.23 9.78
CA TYR A 29 -12.86 -4.21 8.98
C TYR A 29 -13.67 -5.47 9.25
N TYR A 30 -14.99 -5.33 9.17
CA TYR A 30 -15.93 -6.38 9.53
C TYR A 30 -16.82 -6.78 8.37
N ASP A 31 -17.41 -7.97 8.50
CA ASP A 31 -18.51 -8.43 7.66
C ASP A 31 -19.66 -7.41 7.71
N PRO A 32 -20.09 -6.83 6.57
CA PRO A 32 -21.21 -5.88 6.51
C PRO A 32 -22.52 -6.43 7.08
N SER A 33 -22.71 -7.75 7.04
CA SER A 33 -23.89 -8.44 7.58
C SER A 33 -23.70 -8.95 9.03
N GLY A 34 -22.50 -8.78 9.59
CA GLY A 34 -22.07 -9.33 10.87
C GLY A 34 -22.28 -8.40 12.08
N SER A 35 -21.70 -8.80 13.21
CA SER A 35 -21.68 -8.01 14.45
C SER A 35 -20.26 -7.95 15.04
N PRO A 36 -19.61 -6.78 15.09
CA PRO A 36 -20.10 -5.51 14.54
C PRO A 36 -20.09 -5.53 13.00
N SER A 37 -20.90 -4.71 12.35
CA SER A 37 -20.91 -4.59 10.88
C SER A 37 -20.02 -3.47 10.35
N THR A 38 -19.48 -2.61 11.22
CA THR A 38 -18.70 -1.43 10.81
C THR A 38 -17.40 -1.30 11.61
N PRO A 39 -16.33 -0.76 11.00
CA PRO A 39 -16.25 -0.22 9.65
C PRO A 39 -16.20 -1.31 8.57
N GLU A 40 -16.72 -0.98 7.39
CA GLU A 40 -16.73 -1.84 6.20
C GLU A 40 -15.65 -1.35 5.22
N TRP A 41 -15.02 -2.29 4.52
CA TRP A 41 -14.13 -1.99 3.40
C TRP A 41 -14.89 -2.29 2.11
N SER A 42 -15.23 -1.24 1.36
CA SER A 42 -15.96 -1.37 0.10
C SER A 42 -15.67 -0.17 -0.81
N SER A 43 -16.05 -0.24 -2.08
CA SER A 43 -15.96 0.88 -3.03
C SER A 43 -16.64 2.17 -2.55
N THR A 44 -17.65 2.07 -1.68
CA THR A 44 -18.35 3.23 -1.09
C THR A 44 -17.65 3.79 0.15
N ASN A 45 -16.81 2.99 0.80
CA ASN A 45 -15.99 3.36 1.96
C ASN A 45 -14.51 3.16 1.59
N PRO A 46 -13.94 4.07 0.77
CA PRO A 46 -12.59 3.89 0.24
C PRO A 46 -11.57 3.82 1.37
N VAL A 47 -10.67 2.84 1.26
CA VAL A 47 -9.62 2.60 2.26
C VAL A 47 -8.30 3.14 1.73
N PHE A 48 -7.72 4.10 2.45
CA PHE A 48 -6.43 4.65 2.09
C PHE A 48 -5.66 5.16 3.31
N TYR A 49 -4.34 5.22 3.17
CA TYR A 49 -3.42 5.76 4.17
C TYR A 49 -2.49 6.78 3.52
N GLU A 50 -2.46 8.01 4.05
CA GLU A 50 -1.57 9.07 3.54
C GLU A 50 -0.51 9.49 4.55
N VAL A 51 0.75 9.52 4.10
CA VAL A 51 1.91 9.91 4.90
C VAL A 51 2.67 11.02 4.19
N LYS A 52 3.04 12.03 4.97
CA LYS A 52 3.98 13.08 4.57
C LYS A 52 5.38 12.75 5.08
N VAL A 53 6.35 12.77 4.18
CA VAL A 53 7.78 12.64 4.47
C VAL A 53 8.44 14.00 4.23
N THR A 54 8.97 14.62 5.29
CA THR A 54 9.54 15.97 5.25
C THR A 54 11.04 15.93 5.51
N PHE A 55 11.80 16.46 4.55
CA PHE A 55 13.24 16.63 4.63
C PHE A 55 13.58 18.04 5.14
N THR A 56 14.79 18.22 5.66
CA THR A 56 15.25 19.52 6.18
C THR A 56 15.19 20.62 5.13
N ASP A 57 15.60 20.29 3.91
CA ASP A 57 15.60 21.17 2.74
C ASP A 57 15.56 20.33 1.45
N GLU A 58 15.51 21.03 0.31
CA GLU A 58 15.46 20.38 -1.01
C GLU A 58 16.73 19.57 -1.30
N ASP A 59 17.89 20.05 -0.86
CA ASP A 59 19.17 19.39 -1.10
C ASP A 59 19.25 18.07 -0.32
N ASN A 60 18.81 18.07 0.94
CA ASN A 60 18.71 16.88 1.78
C ASN A 60 17.81 15.81 1.16
N ARG A 61 16.65 16.21 0.63
CA ARG A 61 15.75 15.32 -0.13
C ARG A 61 16.46 14.72 -1.34
N ARG A 62 17.11 15.54 -2.19
CA ARG A 62 17.83 15.03 -3.36
C ARG A 62 18.98 14.11 -2.95
N HIS A 63 19.74 14.45 -1.91
CA HIS A 63 20.83 13.63 -1.39
C HIS A 63 20.35 12.28 -0.89
N PHE A 64 19.20 12.20 -0.20
CA PHE A 64 18.59 10.95 0.25
C PHE A 64 18.45 9.95 -0.90
N PHE A 65 17.78 10.34 -1.99
CA PHE A 65 17.58 9.43 -3.12
C PHE A 65 18.85 9.22 -3.95
N ASN A 66 19.67 10.26 -4.17
CA ASN A 66 20.91 10.16 -4.94
C ASN A 66 21.97 9.25 -4.29
N SER A 67 21.85 9.00 -3.00
CA SER A 67 22.73 8.10 -2.24
C SER A 67 22.14 6.70 -2.04
N GLY A 68 21.02 6.39 -2.70
CA GLY A 68 20.37 5.08 -2.64
C GLY A 68 19.34 4.92 -1.54
N GLY A 69 18.93 6.02 -0.87
CA GLY A 69 17.83 5.98 0.08
C GLY A 69 16.51 5.57 -0.57
N GLU A 70 15.67 4.89 0.21
CA GLU A 70 14.38 4.37 -0.22
C GLU A 70 13.30 4.72 0.81
N LEU A 71 12.12 5.10 0.30
CA LEU A 71 10.90 5.05 1.09
C LEU A 71 10.24 3.71 0.84
N ARG A 72 9.86 3.02 1.91
CA ARG A 72 9.43 1.62 1.83
C ARG A 72 8.04 1.46 2.43
N PHE A 73 7.22 0.67 1.77
CA PHE A 73 5.82 0.46 2.13
C PHE A 73 5.54 -1.02 2.20
N SER A 74 4.77 -1.45 3.19
CA SER A 74 4.22 -2.80 3.24
C SER A 74 2.82 -2.77 3.85
N ALA A 75 2.00 -3.74 3.49
CA ALA A 75 0.66 -3.87 4.00
C ALA A 75 0.35 -5.35 4.26
N THR A 76 -0.49 -5.61 5.27
CA THR A 76 -0.89 -6.95 5.67
C THR A 76 -2.36 -6.95 6.06
N LEU A 77 -3.07 -8.03 5.72
CA LEU A 77 -4.43 -8.28 6.17
C LEU A 77 -4.46 -9.55 7.02
N ALA A 78 -4.65 -9.39 8.33
CA ALA A 78 -4.66 -10.47 9.30
C ALA A 78 -6.08 -10.79 9.78
N GLY A 79 -6.29 -11.98 10.37
CA GLY A 79 -7.59 -12.37 10.91
C GLY A 79 -8.65 -12.68 9.84
N VAL A 80 -8.22 -13.03 8.63
CA VAL A 80 -9.09 -13.45 7.53
C VAL A 80 -9.64 -14.85 7.79
N ASP A 81 -10.94 -15.02 7.56
CA ASP A 81 -11.59 -16.32 7.49
C ASP A 81 -11.45 -16.90 6.07
N ALA A 82 -10.91 -18.11 5.98
CA ALA A 82 -10.62 -18.80 4.73
C ALA A 82 -11.86 -19.16 3.89
N ALA A 83 -13.07 -19.09 4.46
CA ALA A 83 -14.32 -19.26 3.73
C ALA A 83 -14.67 -18.04 2.84
N HIS A 84 -14.05 -16.88 3.08
CA HIS A 84 -14.37 -15.61 2.40
C HIS A 84 -13.30 -15.30 1.35
N ALA A 85 -13.55 -15.75 0.13
CA ALA A 85 -12.54 -15.77 -0.94
C ALA A 85 -12.01 -14.36 -1.30
N GLN A 86 -12.83 -13.31 -1.24
CA GLN A 86 -12.37 -11.93 -1.46
C GLN A 86 -11.37 -11.46 -0.40
N SER A 87 -11.64 -11.74 0.88
CA SER A 87 -10.70 -11.45 1.98
C SER A 87 -9.40 -12.23 1.83
N VAL A 88 -9.47 -13.49 1.36
CA VAL A 88 -8.31 -14.36 1.12
C VAL A 88 -7.46 -13.84 -0.05
N ASP A 89 -8.07 -13.34 -1.13
CA ASP A 89 -7.34 -12.75 -2.26
C ASP A 89 -6.58 -11.50 -1.81
N TRP A 90 -7.20 -10.60 -1.03
CA TRP A 90 -6.52 -9.46 -0.43
C TRP A 90 -5.35 -9.87 0.48
N GLN A 91 -5.57 -10.79 1.42
CA GLN A 91 -4.49 -11.28 2.28
C GLN A 91 -3.33 -11.86 1.47
N THR A 92 -3.64 -12.70 0.47
CA THR A 92 -2.63 -13.33 -0.37
C THR A 92 -1.86 -12.29 -1.17
N MET A 93 -2.56 -11.36 -1.83
CA MET A 93 -1.95 -10.29 -2.61
C MET A 93 -1.01 -9.45 -1.76
N LEU A 94 -1.46 -8.97 -0.61
CA LEU A 94 -0.67 -8.13 0.29
C LEU A 94 0.54 -8.89 0.86
N SER A 95 0.41 -10.20 1.11
CA SER A 95 1.53 -11.03 1.57
C SER A 95 2.59 -11.28 0.49
N VAL A 96 2.21 -11.45 -0.78
CA VAL A 96 3.17 -11.82 -1.83
C VAL A 96 3.92 -10.62 -2.41
N ILE A 97 3.33 -9.42 -2.41
CA ILE A 97 4.00 -8.20 -2.90
C ILE A 97 5.18 -7.77 -2.04
N GLN A 98 5.25 -8.23 -0.78
CA GLN A 98 6.31 -7.86 0.15
C GLN A 98 6.47 -6.33 0.26
N THR A 99 7.71 -5.84 0.40
CA THR A 99 7.99 -4.40 0.50
C THR A 99 7.98 -3.75 -0.88
N ILE A 100 7.24 -2.66 -1.02
CA ILE A 100 7.32 -1.76 -2.18
C ILE A 100 8.30 -0.63 -1.85
N LYS A 101 9.26 -0.39 -2.73
CA LYS A 101 10.36 0.56 -2.53
C LYS A 101 10.21 1.69 -3.54
N LEU A 102 10.01 2.91 -3.08
CA LEU A 102 10.18 4.12 -3.88
C LEU A 102 11.63 4.59 -3.76
N SER A 103 12.39 4.37 -4.82
CA SER A 103 13.81 4.71 -4.94
C SER A 103 13.99 5.90 -5.89
N HIS A 104 15.23 6.29 -6.16
CA HIS A 104 15.52 7.43 -7.04
C HIS A 104 14.82 7.34 -8.41
N SER A 105 14.88 6.19 -9.08
CA SER A 105 14.50 6.03 -10.49
C SER A 105 13.30 5.11 -10.74
N SER A 106 12.83 4.37 -9.75
CA SER A 106 11.69 3.47 -9.88
C SER A 106 10.98 3.30 -8.55
N THR A 107 9.72 2.89 -8.62
CA THR A 107 8.99 2.33 -7.48
C THR A 107 8.58 0.89 -7.81
N GLU A 108 9.03 -0.06 -7.00
CA GLU A 108 8.89 -1.49 -7.30
C GLU A 108 8.77 -2.35 -6.05
N SER A 109 8.10 -3.50 -6.17
CA SER A 109 8.06 -4.53 -5.13
C SER A 109 9.41 -5.29 -5.05
N SER A 110 9.84 -5.62 -3.84
CA SER A 110 11.00 -6.50 -3.59
C SER A 110 10.78 -7.94 -4.06
N ALA A 111 9.53 -8.33 -4.33
CA ALA A 111 9.17 -9.62 -4.91
C ALA A 111 9.03 -9.55 -6.45
N SER A 112 9.29 -8.40 -7.08
CA SER A 112 9.11 -8.18 -8.52
C SER A 112 7.68 -8.47 -9.00
N LEU A 113 6.68 -8.17 -8.17
CA LEU A 113 5.26 -8.33 -8.48
C LEU A 113 4.58 -6.97 -8.67
N GLY A 114 3.53 -6.96 -9.51
CA GLY A 114 2.77 -5.76 -9.84
C GLY A 114 3.36 -5.01 -11.02
N THR A 115 2.92 -3.77 -11.19
CA THR A 115 3.41 -2.86 -12.22
C THR A 115 4.25 -1.78 -11.53
N PRO A 116 5.58 -1.81 -11.72
CA PRO A 116 6.45 -0.73 -11.27
C PRO A 116 6.10 0.59 -11.95
N GLY A 117 6.39 1.70 -11.28
CA GLY A 117 6.14 3.04 -11.80
C GLY A 117 7.26 4.01 -11.48
N TYR A 118 6.92 5.29 -11.46
CA TYR A 118 7.88 6.38 -11.30
C TYR A 118 8.62 6.30 -9.96
N GLY A 119 9.94 6.52 -10.02
CA GLY A 119 10.74 6.86 -8.84
C GLY A 119 10.70 8.35 -8.53
N PHE A 120 11.41 8.72 -7.46
CA PHE A 120 11.51 10.10 -6.97
C PHE A 120 11.80 11.14 -8.06
N ASN A 121 12.72 10.86 -8.99
CA ASN A 121 13.19 11.82 -9.98
C ASN A 121 12.15 12.20 -11.05
N MET A 122 11.00 11.52 -11.06
CA MET A 122 9.89 11.74 -11.99
C MET A 122 8.64 12.30 -11.31
N LEU A 123 8.69 12.52 -9.98
CA LEU A 123 7.57 13.09 -9.23
C LEU A 123 7.34 14.56 -9.58
N THR A 124 6.07 14.93 -9.67
CA THR A 124 5.58 16.30 -9.89
C THR A 124 4.84 16.80 -8.65
N ASP A 125 4.23 17.98 -8.72
CA ASP A 125 3.38 18.54 -7.67
C ASP A 125 1.95 17.96 -7.64
N THR A 126 1.67 16.99 -8.51
CA THR A 126 0.40 16.24 -8.57
C THR A 126 0.61 14.78 -8.21
N TYR A 127 -0.40 14.15 -7.61
CA TYR A 127 -0.37 12.71 -7.34
C TYR A 127 -0.21 11.94 -8.65
N GLN A 128 0.79 11.06 -8.68
CA GLN A 128 1.06 10.17 -9.79
C GLN A 128 1.09 8.75 -9.27
N LEU A 129 0.44 7.83 -9.98
CA LEU A 129 0.52 6.40 -9.72
C LEU A 129 1.98 5.93 -9.89
N VAL A 130 2.61 5.55 -8.78
CA VAL A 130 4.00 5.08 -8.75
C VAL A 130 4.09 3.56 -8.63
N TYR A 131 3.02 2.88 -8.21
CA TYR A 131 2.97 1.42 -8.17
C TYR A 131 1.53 0.94 -8.16
N THR A 132 1.26 -0.20 -8.80
CA THR A 132 -0.03 -0.89 -8.65
C THR A 132 0.13 -2.41 -8.67
N LYS A 133 -0.75 -3.10 -7.95
CA LYS A 133 -0.95 -4.55 -8.07
C LYS A 133 -2.44 -4.85 -7.91
N GLY A 134 -3.01 -5.54 -8.91
CA GLY A 134 -4.37 -6.05 -8.85
C GLY A 134 -4.47 -7.46 -8.27
N GLY A 135 -5.66 -7.86 -7.81
CA GLY A 135 -6.00 -9.20 -7.36
C GLY A 135 -5.93 -10.26 -8.48
N THR A 136 -6.54 -11.41 -8.27
CA THR A 136 -6.61 -12.48 -9.28
C THR A 136 -8.02 -13.04 -9.45
N GLY A 137 -8.27 -13.71 -10.57
CA GLY A 137 -9.57 -14.34 -10.84
C GLY A 137 -10.71 -13.33 -10.82
N ASP A 138 -11.78 -13.65 -10.08
CA ASP A 138 -12.97 -12.80 -9.95
C ASP A 138 -12.65 -11.46 -9.26
N TYR A 139 -11.58 -11.41 -8.45
CA TYR A 139 -11.14 -10.22 -7.72
C TYR A 139 -10.07 -9.40 -8.46
N ALA A 140 -9.81 -9.68 -9.74
CA ALA A 140 -8.77 -8.99 -10.53
C ALA A 140 -8.99 -7.47 -10.65
N GLY A 141 -10.22 -6.99 -10.42
CA GLY A 141 -10.52 -5.56 -10.36
C GLY A 141 -9.97 -4.85 -9.13
N ASN A 142 -9.80 -5.58 -8.00
CA ASN A 142 -9.32 -5.02 -6.74
C ASN A 142 -7.84 -4.65 -6.86
N GLN A 143 -7.43 -3.49 -6.34
CA GLN A 143 -6.08 -2.96 -6.56
C GLN A 143 -5.50 -2.30 -5.31
N ILE A 144 -4.24 -2.60 -5.00
CA ILE A 144 -3.41 -1.68 -4.22
C ILE A 144 -2.77 -0.68 -5.18
N ASN A 145 -3.02 0.60 -4.93
CA ASN A 145 -2.47 1.72 -5.70
C ASN A 145 -1.60 2.58 -4.78
N ILE A 146 -0.36 2.84 -5.18
CA ILE A 146 0.48 3.81 -4.47
C ILE A 146 0.65 5.02 -5.38
N GLU A 147 0.23 6.17 -4.88
CA GLU A 147 0.46 7.45 -5.50
C GLU A 147 1.46 8.26 -4.69
N ALA A 148 2.28 9.06 -5.37
CA ALA A 148 3.19 9.98 -4.72
C ALA A 148 3.25 11.32 -5.46
N LYS A 149 3.55 12.38 -4.71
CA LYS A 149 3.80 13.72 -5.25
C LYS A 149 4.83 14.48 -4.42
N LEU A 150 5.41 15.50 -5.02
CA LEU A 150 6.14 16.53 -4.30
C LEU A 150 5.17 17.48 -3.61
N SER A 151 5.36 17.68 -2.31
CA SER A 151 4.64 18.70 -1.54
C SER A 151 5.60 19.84 -1.23
N GLY A 152 5.63 20.84 -2.12
CA GLY A 152 6.62 21.91 -2.06
C GLY A 152 8.02 21.40 -2.44
N THR A 153 9.06 22.05 -1.91
CA THR A 153 10.46 21.70 -2.24
C THR A 153 11.07 20.65 -1.30
N THR A 154 10.49 20.49 -0.11
CA THR A 154 11.10 19.72 0.98
C THR A 154 10.39 18.41 1.30
N SER A 155 9.20 18.16 0.76
CA SER A 155 8.38 17.02 1.21
C SER A 155 7.86 16.17 0.05
N ILE A 156 7.53 14.93 0.38
CA ILE A 156 6.83 13.98 -0.48
C ILE A 156 5.59 13.52 0.27
N ASP A 157 4.44 13.62 -0.38
CA ASP A 157 3.20 13.01 0.11
C ASP A 157 3.04 11.68 -0.61
N ILE A 158 2.77 10.61 0.15
CA ILE A 158 2.49 9.28 -0.37
C ILE A 158 1.09 8.88 0.07
N LYS A 159 0.30 8.40 -0.88
CA LYS A 159 -1.03 7.83 -0.67
C LYS A 159 -1.00 6.36 -1.05
N ILE A 160 -1.45 5.50 -0.14
CA ILE A 160 -1.57 4.06 -0.34
C ILE A 160 -3.06 3.74 -0.30
N GLU A 161 -3.64 3.40 -1.45
CA GLU A 161 -5.06 3.14 -1.64
C GLU A 161 -5.31 1.67 -1.87
N PHE A 162 -6.48 1.22 -1.40
CA PHE A 162 -6.91 -0.16 -1.52
C PHE A 162 -8.32 -0.20 -2.13
N ASP A 163 -8.36 -0.20 -3.46
CA ASP A 163 -9.58 -0.15 -4.24
C ASP A 163 -10.23 -1.53 -4.27
N ASP A 164 -11.32 -1.69 -3.50
CA ASP A 164 -12.15 -2.89 -3.47
C ASP A 164 -13.41 -2.67 -4.31
N VAL A 165 -13.37 -3.14 -5.55
CA VAL A 165 -14.42 -2.89 -6.57
C VAL A 165 -15.32 -4.09 -6.81
N HIS A 166 -14.91 -5.28 -6.34
CA HIS A 166 -15.77 -6.46 -6.38
C HIS A 166 -16.90 -6.30 -5.36
N ILE A 167 -18.12 -6.50 -5.84
CA ILE A 167 -19.35 -6.41 -5.03
C ILE A 167 -19.89 -7.80 -4.79
N ALA A 168 -20.51 -8.01 -3.63
CA ALA A 168 -21.17 -9.28 -3.35
C ALA A 168 -22.31 -9.54 -4.34
N ASP A 169 -22.42 -10.80 -4.77
CA ASP A 169 -23.60 -11.26 -5.48
C ASP A 169 -24.85 -11.08 -4.60
N GLU A 170 -25.97 -10.74 -5.21
CA GLU A 170 -27.25 -10.61 -4.52
C GLU A 170 -28.33 -11.41 -5.24
N GLY A 171 -29.32 -11.88 -4.49
CA GLY A 171 -30.45 -12.56 -5.09
C GLY A 171 -31.62 -12.77 -4.14
N THR A 172 -32.65 -13.41 -4.66
CA THR A 172 -33.84 -13.79 -3.90
C THR A 172 -33.99 -15.29 -3.90
N TRP A 173 -34.46 -15.87 -2.80
CA TRP A 173 -34.82 -17.27 -2.73
C TRP A 173 -36.30 -17.45 -2.43
N THR A 174 -36.84 -18.60 -2.86
CA THR A 174 -38.22 -19.00 -2.60
C THR A 174 -38.25 -20.48 -2.23
N THR A 175 -38.95 -20.82 -1.15
CA THR A 175 -39.29 -22.21 -0.81
C THR A 175 -40.72 -22.37 -0.38
N ILE A 176 -41.26 -23.54 -0.68
CA ILE A 176 -42.59 -23.94 -0.29
C ILE A 176 -42.47 -25.04 0.77
N ASP A 177 -42.97 -24.78 1.97
CA ASP A 177 -43.10 -25.77 3.03
C ASP A 177 -44.55 -25.80 3.54
N GLY A 178 -45.15 -26.99 3.56
CA GLY A 178 -46.56 -27.17 3.93
C GLY A 178 -47.57 -26.40 3.06
N GLY A 179 -47.20 -26.00 1.83
CA GLY A 179 -48.03 -25.18 0.94
C GLY A 179 -47.96 -23.67 1.24
N ILE A 180 -47.11 -23.26 2.18
CA ILE A 180 -46.80 -21.85 2.46
C ILE A 180 -45.53 -21.47 1.68
N THR A 181 -45.60 -20.39 0.92
CA THR A 181 -44.45 -19.82 0.22
C THR A 181 -43.69 -18.88 1.14
N TYR A 182 -42.40 -19.18 1.35
CA TYR A 182 -41.44 -18.31 2.00
C TYR A 182 -40.51 -17.71 0.95
N THR A 183 -40.28 -16.40 1.03
CA THR A 183 -39.35 -15.68 0.17
C THR A 183 -38.42 -14.84 1.02
N GLY A 184 -37.20 -14.62 0.55
CA GLY A 184 -36.25 -13.72 1.18
C GLY A 184 -35.11 -13.33 0.24
N ASP A 185 -34.35 -12.33 0.65
CA ASP A 185 -33.17 -11.86 -0.07
C ASP A 185 -31.91 -12.48 0.54
N TRP A 186 -30.86 -12.61 -0.26
CA TRP A 186 -29.55 -13.04 0.20
C TRP A 186 -28.46 -12.19 -0.47
N THR A 187 -27.37 -11.99 0.27
CA THR A 187 -26.13 -11.37 -0.20
C THR A 187 -25.02 -12.41 -0.05
N GLY A 188 -24.14 -12.47 -1.04
CA GLY A 188 -23.01 -13.38 -1.08
C GLY A 188 -21.97 -13.08 0.00
N THR A 189 -21.02 -13.98 0.13
CA THR A 189 -19.94 -13.92 1.13
C THR A 189 -18.69 -13.20 0.61
N ASP A 190 -18.85 -12.39 -0.42
CA ASP A 190 -17.80 -11.58 -1.02
C ASP A 190 -17.74 -10.24 -0.29
N TYR A 191 -16.82 -10.16 0.66
CA TYR A 191 -16.47 -8.96 1.40
C TYR A 191 -15.04 -9.03 1.91
N VAL A 192 -14.52 -7.90 2.38
CA VAL A 192 -13.20 -7.81 3.01
C VAL A 192 -13.34 -7.61 4.52
N ALA A 193 -12.93 -8.61 5.30
CA ALA A 193 -12.87 -8.54 6.75
C ALA A 193 -11.50 -8.98 7.26
N GLY A 194 -11.08 -8.34 8.36
CA GLY A 194 -9.77 -8.56 8.96
C GLY A 194 -9.12 -7.25 9.38
N THR A 195 -7.93 -7.36 9.95
CA THR A 195 -7.13 -6.21 10.38
C THR A 195 -6.11 -5.85 9.31
N LEU A 196 -6.37 -4.76 8.59
CA LEU A 196 -5.42 -4.15 7.67
C LEU A 196 -4.39 -3.35 8.47
N THR A 197 -3.12 -3.63 8.25
CA THR A 197 -2.01 -2.85 8.81
C THR A 197 -1.09 -2.42 7.69
N VAL A 198 -0.81 -1.12 7.61
CA VAL A 198 0.10 -0.52 6.62
C VAL A 198 1.27 0.09 7.37
N GLN A 199 2.49 -0.20 6.91
CA GLN A 199 3.74 0.27 7.51
C GLN A 199 4.56 1.06 6.49
N VAL A 200 5.19 2.12 6.98
CA VAL A 200 6.16 2.93 6.26
C VAL A 200 7.50 2.80 6.95
N ASP A 201 8.48 2.39 6.17
CA ASP A 201 9.87 2.18 6.56
C ASP A 201 10.78 3.11 5.74
N GLU A 202 12.05 3.17 6.13
CA GLU A 202 13.09 3.81 5.34
C GLU A 202 14.28 2.87 5.13
N LEU A 203 15.01 3.09 4.04
CA LEU A 203 16.42 2.72 3.91
C LEU A 203 17.21 4.00 3.70
N ARG A 204 18.31 4.19 4.43
CA ARG A 204 19.20 5.34 4.20
C ARG A 204 20.67 5.02 4.45
N PRO A 205 21.61 5.77 3.86
CA PRO A 205 23.02 5.66 4.18
C PRO A 205 23.31 6.10 5.61
N VAL A 206 24.00 5.23 6.34
CA VAL A 206 24.51 5.48 7.69
C VAL A 206 25.88 4.85 7.79
N ASP A 207 26.87 5.52 7.22
CA ASP A 207 28.27 5.08 7.25
C ASP A 207 29.09 5.97 8.18
N SER A 208 29.50 5.43 9.33
CA SER A 208 30.27 6.13 10.36
C SER A 208 31.62 5.43 10.61
N PRO A 209 32.71 6.16 10.90
CA PRO A 209 32.78 7.62 11.09
C PRO A 209 33.07 8.44 9.82
N ASN A 210 33.46 7.81 8.70
CA ASN A 210 34.07 8.51 7.55
C ASN A 210 33.24 8.45 6.26
N GLY A 211 31.99 7.96 6.31
CA GLY A 211 31.17 7.79 5.12
C GLY A 211 29.98 8.72 5.04
N VAL A 212 29.08 8.45 4.09
CA VAL A 212 27.85 9.21 3.92
C VAL A 212 26.88 8.83 5.03
N THR A 213 26.50 9.81 5.84
CA THR A 213 25.45 9.68 6.84
C THR A 213 24.39 10.72 6.58
N LEU A 214 23.15 10.27 6.36
CA LEU A 214 22.00 11.15 6.19
C LEU A 214 21.07 11.04 7.40
N SER A 215 20.48 12.16 7.82
CA SER A 215 19.42 12.16 8.82
C SER A 215 18.16 11.48 8.28
N SER A 216 17.41 10.81 9.16
CA SER A 216 16.05 10.37 8.82
C SER A 216 15.16 11.60 8.59
N PRO A 217 14.32 11.64 7.54
CA PRO A 217 13.29 12.65 7.40
C PRO A 217 12.22 12.51 8.49
N ILE A 218 11.38 13.52 8.62
CA ILE A 218 10.25 13.52 9.56
C ILE A 218 9.03 12.91 8.86
N TYR A 219 8.41 11.91 9.49
CA TYR A 219 7.21 11.24 9.01
C TYR A 219 5.99 11.66 9.83
N SER A 220 4.90 12.02 9.16
CA SER A 220 3.63 12.40 9.80
C SER A 220 2.44 11.88 9.00
N HIS A 221 1.35 11.57 9.69
CA HIS A 221 0.08 11.22 9.05
C HIS A 221 -0.50 12.46 8.36
N ILE A 222 -0.98 12.27 7.14
CA ILE A 222 -1.95 13.17 6.50
C ILE A 222 -3.36 12.62 6.80
N SER A 223 -3.54 11.30 6.65
CA SER A 223 -4.71 10.54 7.09
C SER A 223 -4.27 9.21 7.72
N GLU A 224 -5.18 8.56 8.42
CA GLU A 224 -5.03 7.20 8.95
C GLU A 224 -6.20 6.34 8.42
N LEU A 225 -6.09 5.01 8.58
CA LEU A 225 -7.08 4.05 8.07
C LEU A 225 -8.47 4.24 8.69
#